data_AF-A0A9D5H0G9-F1
#
_entry.id   AF-A0A9D5H0G9-F1
#
_cell.length_a   1.000
_cell.length_b   1.000
_cell.length_c   1.000
_cell.angle_alpha   90.00
_cell.angle_beta   90.00
_cell.angle_gamma   90.00
#
_symmetry.space_group_name_H-M   'P 1'
#
loop_
_entity.id
_entity.type
_entity.pdbx_description
1 polymer ?
#
loop_
_entity_poly.entity_id
_entity_poly.type
_entity_poly.pdbx_seq_one_letter_code
_entity_poly.pdbx_strand_id
1 'polypeptide(L)'
;MILDVFQKAYVIGDERYDFVIKEAVKLLRAFKVKLRSKYLKDKDGNINKKPPEKYSYITQEQWDIFVTKCMSDDFQKQKSNEERIPCFQLWKVARVNKDGDIDNDNVQKIVDKCEVLTQSLTEEERGEDFGRNDILFQALDLPEYSGCVKSYGFGVNAKNIFPRQALPTQEHLDNIYHMLNTLTKRLETLESENLEREKKERPQADEIIERHESEKMVERQQTKEVERM
;
A
#
# COMPACT_ATOMS: atom_id res chain seq x y z
N MET A 1 -35.01 22.64 15.43
CA MET A 1 -34.11 23.50 16.23
C MET A 1 -33.12 24.34 15.42
N ILE A 2 -32.42 23.87 14.37
CA ILE A 2 -31.60 24.76 13.50
C ILE A 2 -32.31 25.16 12.20
N LEU A 3 -33.09 24.26 11.61
CA LEU A 3 -33.93 24.55 10.43
C LEU A 3 -34.93 25.68 10.73
N ASP A 4 -35.55 25.64 11.90
CA ASP A 4 -36.47 26.67 12.39
C ASP A 4 -35.79 28.05 12.53
N VAL A 5 -34.51 28.09 12.94
CA VAL A 5 -33.73 29.33 13.02
C VAL A 5 -33.39 29.86 11.63
N PHE A 6 -33.07 28.96 10.68
CA PHE A 6 -32.81 29.32 9.29
C PHE A 6 -34.07 29.87 8.59
N GLN A 7 -35.21 29.24 8.81
CA GLN A 7 -36.51 29.67 8.29
C GLN A 7 -36.97 31.00 8.90
N LYS A 8 -36.65 31.27 10.16
CA LYS A 8 -36.89 32.57 10.80
C LYS A 8 -35.99 33.68 10.28
N ALA A 9 -34.76 33.36 9.90
CA ALA A 9 -33.77 34.35 9.44
C ALA A 9 -33.88 34.68 7.95
N TYR A 10 -34.41 33.77 7.13
CA TYR A 10 -34.46 33.93 5.67
C TYR A 10 -35.85 33.60 5.12
N VAL A 11 -36.39 34.49 4.30
CA VAL A 11 -37.58 34.21 3.50
C VAL A 11 -37.17 33.34 2.32
N ILE A 12 -37.55 32.06 2.36
CA ILE A 12 -37.23 31.09 1.31
C ILE A 12 -38.52 30.84 0.52
N GLY A 13 -38.50 31.12 -0.79
CA GLY A 13 -39.62 30.81 -1.68
C GLY A 13 -39.75 29.30 -1.93
N ASP A 14 -40.99 28.81 -2.04
CA ASP A 14 -41.30 27.38 -2.17
C ASP A 14 -40.57 26.72 -3.34
N GLU A 15 -40.40 27.41 -4.46
CA GLU A 15 -39.75 26.87 -5.67
C GLU A 15 -38.32 26.37 -5.46
N ARG A 16 -37.59 26.91 -4.47
CA ARG A 16 -36.21 26.52 -4.17
C ARG A 16 -36.01 26.02 -2.75
N TYR A 17 -37.09 25.81 -2.01
CA TYR A 17 -37.02 25.42 -0.61
C TYR A 17 -36.17 24.17 -0.40
N ASP A 18 -36.47 23.09 -1.14
CA ASP A 18 -35.74 21.83 -1.03
C ASP A 18 -34.25 21.97 -1.33
N PHE A 19 -33.91 22.77 -2.34
CA PHE A 19 -32.52 23.02 -2.70
C PHE A 19 -31.78 23.76 -1.59
N VAL A 20 -32.36 24.84 -1.07
CA VAL A 20 -31.77 25.66 0.00
C VAL A 20 -31.60 24.83 1.27
N ILE A 21 -32.61 24.05 1.65
CA ILE A 21 -32.55 23.17 2.81
C ILE A 21 -31.45 22.12 2.65
N LYS A 22 -31.39 21.46 1.48
CA LYS A 22 -30.34 20.46 1.18
C LYS A 22 -28.94 21.08 1.35
N GLU A 23 -28.73 22.29 0.84
CA GLU A 23 -27.43 22.95 0.92
C GLU A 23 -27.09 23.41 2.34
N ALA A 24 -28.06 23.97 3.07
CA ALA A 24 -27.90 24.33 4.47
C ALA A 24 -27.53 23.12 5.34
N VAL A 25 -28.16 21.97 5.11
CA VAL A 25 -27.84 20.71 5.81
C VAL A 25 -26.41 20.24 5.50
N LYS A 26 -25.96 20.33 4.24
CA LYS A 26 -24.57 20.01 3.87
C LYS A 26 -23.57 20.90 4.61
N LEU A 27 -23.80 22.22 4.59
CA LEU A 27 -22.96 23.19 5.29
C LEU A 27 -22.92 22.94 6.79
N LEU A 28 -24.07 22.63 7.41
CA LEU A 28 -24.15 22.29 8.83
C LEU A 28 -23.37 21.01 9.14
N ARG A 29 -23.47 19.98 8.30
CA ARG A 29 -22.71 18.73 8.47
C ARG A 29 -21.20 19.01 8.38
N ALA A 30 -20.76 19.76 7.38
CA ALA A 30 -19.36 20.17 7.23
C ALA A 30 -18.86 21.00 8.43
N PHE A 31 -19.69 21.91 8.92
CA PHE A 31 -19.40 22.71 10.12
C PHE A 31 -19.21 21.84 11.36
N LYS A 32 -20.13 20.90 11.62
CA LYS A 32 -20.03 19.97 12.76
C LYS A 32 -18.78 19.08 12.66
N VAL A 33 -18.44 18.61 11.46
CA VAL A 33 -17.19 17.85 11.23
C VAL A 33 -15.97 18.68 11.57
N LYS A 34 -15.94 19.94 11.14
CA LYS A 34 -14.85 20.88 11.45
C LYS A 34 -14.75 21.19 12.94
N LEU A 35 -15.88 21.41 13.62
CA LEU A 35 -15.95 21.56 15.07
C LEU A 35 -15.33 20.35 15.78
N ARG A 36 -15.76 19.15 15.39
CA ARG A 36 -15.24 17.90 15.97
C ARG A 36 -13.74 17.74 15.73
N SER A 37 -13.31 17.90 14.49
CA SER A 37 -11.92 17.61 14.09
C SER A 37 -10.90 18.59 14.64
N LYS A 38 -11.25 19.89 14.74
CA LYS A 38 -10.30 20.93 15.12
C LYS A 38 -10.41 21.42 16.55
N TYR A 39 -11.57 21.21 17.18
CA TYR A 39 -11.89 21.90 18.43
C TYR A 39 -12.45 21.00 19.53
N LEU A 40 -12.83 19.75 19.25
CA LEU A 40 -13.30 18.85 20.30
C LEU A 40 -12.16 18.38 21.19
N LYS A 41 -10.98 18.16 20.60
CA LYS A 41 -9.80 17.67 21.29
C LYS A 41 -8.62 18.61 21.09
N ASP A 42 -7.87 18.84 22.17
CA ASP A 42 -6.60 19.54 22.14
C ASP A 42 -5.49 18.68 21.51
N LYS A 43 -4.30 19.28 21.33
CA LYS A 43 -3.13 18.59 20.76
C LYS A 43 -2.75 17.33 21.55
N ASP A 44 -3.01 17.34 22.85
CA ASP A 44 -2.72 16.22 23.77
C ASP A 44 -3.85 15.18 23.82
N GLY A 45 -4.91 15.34 23.03
CA GLY A 45 -6.04 14.41 22.95
C GLY A 45 -7.14 14.59 24.01
N ASN A 46 -6.97 15.54 24.93
CA ASN A 46 -7.95 15.90 25.96
C ASN A 46 -9.17 16.62 25.37
N ILE A 47 -10.34 16.45 25.98
CA ILE A 47 -11.59 17.07 25.54
C ILE A 47 -11.64 18.53 25.98
N ASN A 48 -11.98 19.42 25.04
CA ASN A 48 -12.04 20.85 25.32
C ASN A 48 -13.32 21.17 26.09
N LYS A 49 -13.16 21.74 27.29
CA LYS A 49 -14.29 22.08 28.17
C LYS A 49 -15.07 23.30 27.70
N LYS A 50 -14.48 24.17 26.88
CA LYS A 50 -15.10 25.42 26.40
C LYS A 50 -15.27 25.39 24.88
N PRO A 51 -16.32 26.03 24.34
CA PRO A 51 -16.48 26.17 22.91
C PRO A 51 -15.35 27.03 22.31
N PRO A 52 -15.10 26.92 21.00
CA PRO A 52 -14.12 27.75 20.32
C PRO A 52 -14.50 29.22 20.34
N GLU A 53 -13.57 30.08 20.74
CA GLU A 53 -13.76 31.54 20.76
C GLU A 53 -14.16 32.11 19.39
N LYS A 54 -13.65 31.50 18.31
CA LYS A 54 -14.02 31.84 16.92
C LYS A 54 -15.54 31.75 16.66
N TYR A 55 -16.24 30.91 17.39
CA TYR A 55 -17.66 30.67 17.26
C TYR A 55 -18.39 31.11 18.54
N SER A 56 -18.30 32.40 18.85
CA SER A 56 -18.89 33.03 20.05
C SER A 56 -20.40 32.85 20.18
N TYR A 57 -21.09 32.55 19.09
CA TYR A 57 -22.52 32.23 19.06
C TYR A 57 -22.86 30.83 19.57
N ILE A 58 -21.86 29.97 19.81
CA ILE A 58 -22.07 28.67 20.45
C ILE A 58 -22.04 28.87 21.97
N THR A 59 -23.20 28.66 22.58
CA THR A 59 -23.31 28.70 24.05
C THR A 59 -22.63 27.50 24.69
N GLN A 60 -22.23 27.63 25.95
CA GLN A 60 -21.60 26.55 26.70
C GLN A 60 -22.52 25.31 26.78
N GLU A 61 -23.82 25.51 27.01
CA GLU A 61 -24.81 24.43 27.04
C GLU A 61 -24.88 23.67 25.71
N GLN A 62 -24.89 24.39 24.58
CA GLN A 62 -24.87 23.77 23.25
C GLN A 62 -23.58 23.00 22.99
N TRP A 63 -22.45 23.50 23.52
CA TRP A 63 -21.16 22.81 23.44
C TRP A 63 -21.18 21.51 24.24
N ASP A 64 -21.66 21.54 25.48
CA ASP A 64 -21.71 20.37 26.36
C ASP A 64 -22.60 19.26 25.79
N ILE A 65 -23.76 19.64 25.23
CA ILE A 65 -24.65 18.71 24.49
C ILE A 65 -23.92 18.11 23.28
N PHE A 66 -23.17 18.92 22.52
CA PHE A 66 -22.43 18.46 21.36
C PHE A 66 -21.30 17.49 21.73
N VAL A 67 -20.52 17.81 22.78
CA VAL A 67 -19.46 16.96 23.31
C VAL A 67 -20.03 15.63 23.78
N THR A 68 -21.10 15.67 24.59
CA THR A 68 -21.77 14.47 25.11
C THR A 68 -22.25 13.57 23.97
N LYS A 69 -22.89 14.15 22.95
CA LYS A 69 -23.31 13.41 21.75
C LYS A 69 -22.14 12.84 20.96
N CYS A 70 -21.03 13.55 20.85
CA CYS A 70 -19.84 13.09 20.14
C CYS A 70 -19.10 11.96 20.88
N MET A 71 -19.28 11.86 22.20
CA MET A 71 -18.69 10.84 23.06
C MET A 71 -19.59 9.64 23.32
N SER A 72 -20.89 9.75 23.03
CA SER A 72 -21.85 8.65 23.10
C SER A 72 -21.34 7.40 22.38
N ASP A 73 -21.51 6.24 23.00
CA ASP A 73 -21.03 4.95 22.48
C ASP A 73 -21.57 4.64 21.09
N ASP A 74 -22.81 5.01 20.77
CA ASP A 74 -23.38 4.84 19.43
C ASP A 74 -22.58 5.57 18.34
N PHE A 75 -22.07 6.77 18.66
CA PHE A 75 -21.28 7.57 17.74
C PHE A 75 -19.82 7.10 17.67
N GLN A 76 -19.32 6.46 18.73
CA GLN A 76 -18.01 5.79 18.73
C GLN A 76 -18.05 4.46 18.00
N LYS A 77 -19.12 3.66 18.17
CA LYS A 77 -19.36 2.40 17.45
C LYS A 77 -19.47 2.61 15.96
N GLN A 78 -20.12 3.69 15.49
CA GLN A 78 -20.08 4.07 14.08
C GLN A 78 -18.66 4.36 13.56
N LYS A 79 -17.74 4.79 14.43
CA LYS A 79 -16.35 5.08 14.07
C LYS A 79 -15.47 3.82 14.12
N SER A 80 -15.72 2.90 15.05
CA SER A 80 -14.96 1.64 15.18
C SER A 80 -15.48 0.53 14.26
N ASN A 81 -16.75 0.56 13.84
CA ASN A 81 -17.32 -0.40 12.88
C ASN A 81 -16.98 -0.10 11.42
N GLU A 82 -16.17 0.92 11.12
CA GLU A 82 -15.39 0.91 9.88
C GLU A 82 -14.22 -0.06 10.07
N GLU A 83 -14.54 -1.34 10.32
CA GLU A 83 -13.58 -2.41 10.10
C GLU A 83 -13.18 -2.28 8.64
N ARG A 84 -11.89 -2.04 8.42
CA ARG A 84 -11.40 -1.76 7.08
C ARG A 84 -11.57 -3.07 6.31
N ILE A 85 -12.48 -3.10 5.34
CA ILE A 85 -12.77 -4.31 4.57
C ILE A 85 -11.73 -4.42 3.44
N PRO A 86 -10.99 -5.53 3.32
CA PRO A 86 -10.01 -5.70 2.24
C PRO A 86 -10.66 -5.53 0.86
N CYS A 87 -9.93 -4.92 -0.07
CA CYS A 87 -10.44 -4.60 -1.41
C CYS A 87 -10.93 -5.86 -2.15
N PHE A 88 -10.21 -6.98 -2.00
CA PHE A 88 -10.59 -8.28 -2.53
C PHE A 88 -11.99 -8.72 -2.07
N GLN A 89 -12.31 -8.56 -0.78
CA GLN A 89 -13.61 -8.98 -0.22
C GLN A 89 -14.76 -8.18 -0.85
N LEU A 90 -14.60 -6.86 -0.96
CA LEU A 90 -15.58 -6.01 -1.64
C LEU A 90 -15.73 -6.38 -3.13
N TRP A 91 -14.60 -6.65 -3.79
CA TRP A 91 -14.56 -7.02 -5.20
C TRP A 91 -15.22 -8.38 -5.50
N LYS A 92 -15.06 -9.36 -4.59
CA LYS A 92 -15.71 -10.67 -4.62
C LYS A 92 -17.22 -10.52 -4.45
N VAL A 93 -17.67 -9.84 -3.39
CA VAL A 93 -19.10 -9.62 -3.11
C VAL A 93 -19.81 -8.94 -4.29
N ALA A 94 -19.16 -7.97 -4.94
CA ALA A 94 -19.73 -7.28 -6.10
C ALA A 94 -19.90 -8.16 -7.36
N ARG A 95 -19.32 -9.35 -7.39
CA ARG A 95 -19.35 -10.30 -8.52
C ARG A 95 -20.11 -11.58 -8.23
N VAL A 96 -20.64 -11.70 -7.02
CA VAL A 96 -21.55 -12.76 -6.64
C VAL A 96 -22.96 -12.39 -7.11
N ASN A 97 -23.60 -13.30 -7.82
CA ASN A 97 -24.96 -13.15 -8.28
C ASN A 97 -25.97 -13.40 -7.15
N LYS A 98 -27.26 -13.21 -7.45
CA LYS A 98 -28.34 -13.45 -6.48
C LYS A 98 -28.37 -14.89 -5.95
N ASP A 99 -27.91 -15.84 -6.76
CA ASP A 99 -27.85 -17.26 -6.44
C ASP A 99 -26.64 -17.63 -5.56
N GLY A 100 -25.71 -16.69 -5.35
CA GLY A 100 -24.48 -16.91 -4.57
C GLY A 100 -23.26 -17.30 -5.39
N ASP A 101 -23.43 -17.47 -6.71
CA ASP A 101 -22.38 -17.95 -7.62
C ASP A 101 -21.72 -16.83 -8.43
N ILE A 102 -20.54 -17.11 -8.96
CA ILE A 102 -19.79 -16.25 -9.89
C ILE A 102 -19.83 -16.89 -11.28
N ASP A 103 -20.64 -16.36 -12.18
CA ASP A 103 -20.86 -16.97 -13.51
C ASP A 103 -19.65 -16.88 -14.46
N ASN A 104 -18.62 -16.11 -14.10
CA ASN A 104 -17.48 -15.84 -14.98
C ASN A 104 -16.24 -16.61 -14.51
N ASP A 105 -15.85 -17.63 -15.29
CA ASP A 105 -14.68 -18.47 -15.03
C ASP A 105 -13.38 -17.69 -14.80
N ASN A 106 -13.18 -16.58 -15.53
CA ASN A 106 -11.97 -15.76 -15.37
C ASN A 106 -11.99 -15.00 -14.03
N VAL A 107 -13.17 -14.55 -13.60
CA VAL A 107 -13.34 -13.95 -12.28
C VAL A 107 -13.11 -15.00 -11.20
N GLN A 108 -13.67 -16.20 -11.37
CA GLN A 108 -13.50 -17.28 -10.40
C GLN A 108 -12.03 -17.62 -10.19
N LYS A 109 -11.23 -17.74 -11.26
CA LYS A 109 -9.77 -17.93 -11.16
C LYS A 109 -9.06 -16.84 -10.35
N ILE A 110 -9.48 -15.58 -10.50
CA ILE A 110 -8.91 -14.46 -9.72
C ILE A 110 -9.32 -14.59 -8.25
N VAL A 111 -10.58 -14.96 -7.96
CA VAL A 111 -11.06 -15.21 -6.60
C VAL A 111 -10.26 -16.33 -5.95
N ASP A 112 -10.11 -17.47 -6.63
CA ASP A 112 -9.35 -18.62 -6.12
C ASP A 112 -7.90 -18.22 -5.81
N LYS A 113 -7.26 -17.46 -6.72
CA LYS A 113 -5.91 -16.96 -6.50
C LYS A 113 -5.83 -16.01 -5.29
N CYS A 114 -6.80 -15.11 -5.13
CA CYS A 114 -6.87 -14.24 -3.96
C CYS A 114 -7.05 -15.05 -2.66
N GLU A 115 -7.86 -16.11 -2.67
CA GLU A 115 -8.07 -16.97 -1.50
C GLU A 115 -6.78 -17.70 -1.11
N VAL A 116 -6.04 -18.24 -2.09
CA VAL A 116 -4.73 -18.85 -1.86
C VAL A 116 -3.74 -17.84 -1.27
N LEU A 117 -3.66 -16.63 -1.85
CA LEU A 117 -2.80 -15.56 -1.33
C LEU A 117 -3.20 -15.17 0.10
N THR A 118 -4.50 -15.01 0.36
CA THR A 118 -5.00 -14.70 1.71
C THR A 118 -4.62 -15.79 2.70
N GLN A 119 -4.75 -17.06 2.33
CA GLN A 119 -4.40 -18.20 3.18
C GLN A 119 -2.91 -18.27 3.52
N SER A 120 -2.05 -17.81 2.61
CA SER A 120 -0.59 -17.78 2.83
C SER A 120 -0.13 -16.70 3.83
N LEU A 121 -0.97 -15.70 4.11
CA LEU A 121 -0.65 -14.60 5.03
C LEU A 121 -1.01 -14.94 6.49
N THR A 122 -0.18 -14.45 7.41
CA THR A 122 -0.45 -14.46 8.86
C THR A 122 -1.60 -13.50 9.23
N GLU A 123 -2.21 -13.65 10.41
CA GLU A 123 -3.33 -12.78 10.83
C GLU A 123 -2.95 -11.29 10.90
N GLU A 124 -1.69 -11.00 11.27
CA GLU A 124 -1.15 -9.64 11.34
C GLU A 124 -1.01 -9.03 9.93
N GLU A 125 -0.49 -9.80 8.96
CA GLU A 125 -0.33 -9.35 7.57
C GLU A 125 -1.68 -9.18 6.84
N ARG A 126 -2.68 -10.00 7.17
CA ARG A 126 -4.05 -9.84 6.65
C ARG A 126 -4.68 -8.53 7.11
N GLY A 127 -4.32 -8.05 8.30
CA GLY A 127 -4.75 -6.76 8.85
C GLY A 127 -4.09 -5.55 8.19
N GLU A 128 -3.08 -5.77 7.33
CA GLU A 128 -2.37 -4.72 6.59
C GLU A 128 -2.66 -4.75 5.08
N ASP A 129 -3.57 -5.61 4.61
CA ASP A 129 -3.96 -5.76 3.18
C ASP A 129 -4.79 -4.57 2.66
N PHE A 130 -4.19 -3.39 2.70
CA PHE A 130 -4.82 -2.14 2.32
C PHE A 130 -3.80 -1.20 1.67
N GLY A 131 -3.71 -1.21 0.34
CA GLY A 131 -2.82 -0.27 -0.33
C GLY A 131 -2.50 -0.57 -1.79
N ARG A 132 -1.28 -0.19 -2.18
CA ARG A 132 -0.79 -0.23 -3.57
C ARG A 132 -0.62 -1.67 -4.11
N ASN A 133 -0.26 -2.59 -3.22
CA ASN A 133 0.03 -3.99 -3.50
C ASN A 133 -0.91 -4.92 -2.70
N ASP A 134 -2.20 -4.60 -2.67
CA ASP A 134 -3.19 -5.44 -2.00
C ASP A 134 -3.36 -6.82 -2.69
N ILE A 135 -3.98 -7.78 -1.99
CA ILE A 135 -4.15 -9.16 -2.47
C ILE A 135 -4.83 -9.21 -3.84
N LEU A 136 -5.83 -8.35 -4.05
CA LEU A 136 -6.51 -8.27 -5.33
C LEU A 136 -5.56 -7.82 -6.44
N PHE A 137 -4.73 -6.80 -6.20
CA PHE A 137 -3.74 -6.34 -7.17
C PHE A 137 -2.71 -7.42 -7.50
N GLN A 138 -2.22 -8.15 -6.49
CA GLN A 138 -1.32 -9.29 -6.68
C GLN A 138 -1.98 -10.43 -7.46
N ALA A 139 -3.27 -10.69 -7.23
CA ALA A 139 -3.97 -11.73 -7.97
C ALA A 139 -4.18 -11.37 -9.44
N LEU A 140 -4.41 -10.09 -9.75
CA LEU A 140 -4.63 -9.61 -11.11
C LEU A 140 -3.37 -9.63 -12.00
N ASP A 141 -2.17 -9.72 -11.42
CA ASP A 141 -0.87 -9.72 -12.14
C ASP A 141 -0.73 -8.61 -13.20
N LEU A 142 -1.33 -7.44 -12.94
CA LEU A 142 -1.30 -6.34 -13.92
C LEU A 142 0.09 -5.69 -13.93
N PRO A 143 0.66 -5.40 -15.11
CA PRO A 143 1.92 -4.65 -15.18
C PRO A 143 1.74 -3.26 -14.56
N GLU A 144 2.80 -2.77 -13.92
CA GLU A 144 2.74 -1.47 -13.24
C GLU A 144 2.78 -0.33 -14.27
N TYR A 145 1.62 0.24 -14.58
CA TYR A 145 1.52 1.38 -15.48
C TYR A 145 1.84 2.69 -14.75
N SER A 146 2.93 3.36 -15.16
CA SER A 146 3.23 4.72 -14.72
C SER A 146 2.16 5.69 -15.26
N GLY A 147 1.37 6.28 -14.37
CA GLY A 147 0.34 7.27 -14.73
C GLY A 147 -1.11 6.88 -14.44
N CYS A 148 -1.38 5.67 -13.96
CA CYS A 148 -2.71 5.34 -13.43
C CYS A 148 -2.88 5.95 -12.03
N VAL A 149 -3.71 7.00 -11.91
CA VAL A 149 -4.09 7.57 -10.61
C VAL A 149 -5.04 6.59 -9.93
N LYS A 150 -4.51 5.72 -9.06
CA LYS A 150 -5.33 4.86 -8.20
C LYS A 150 -5.86 5.70 -7.03
N SER A 151 -7.19 5.78 -6.88
CA SER A 151 -7.80 6.43 -5.74
C SER A 151 -7.61 5.58 -4.49
N TYR A 152 -6.87 6.08 -3.50
CA TYR A 152 -6.60 5.38 -2.24
C TYR A 152 -7.80 5.37 -1.26
N GLY A 153 -8.99 5.75 -1.71
CA GLY A 153 -10.20 5.83 -0.90
C GLY A 153 -10.38 7.16 -0.15
N PHE A 154 -11.48 7.25 0.60
CA PHE A 154 -11.86 8.44 1.36
C PHE A 154 -10.90 8.66 2.55
N GLY A 155 -10.43 9.91 2.72
CA GLY A 155 -9.55 10.29 3.83
C GLY A 155 -8.04 10.17 3.54
N VAL A 156 -7.64 9.67 2.37
CA VAL A 156 -6.23 9.63 1.96
C VAL A 156 -5.84 10.95 1.26
N ASN A 157 -4.85 11.64 1.83
CA ASN A 157 -4.32 12.88 1.27
C ASN A 157 -3.06 12.61 0.45
N ALA A 158 -2.69 13.52 -0.46
CA ALA A 158 -1.47 13.45 -1.24
C ALA A 158 -0.21 13.27 -0.37
N LYS A 159 -0.19 13.77 0.88
CA LYS A 159 0.91 13.55 1.84
C LYS A 159 1.06 12.10 2.32
N ASN A 160 -0.03 11.33 2.28
CA ASN A 160 -0.05 9.91 2.67
C ASN A 160 0.39 9.03 1.49
N ILE A 161 0.23 9.51 0.26
CA ILE A 161 0.55 8.80 -0.99
C ILE A 161 1.98 9.13 -1.45
N PHE A 162 2.31 10.42 -1.40
CA PHE A 162 3.61 10.98 -1.70
C PHE A 162 4.17 11.53 -0.39
N PRO A 163 4.72 10.68 0.50
CA PRO A 163 5.40 11.16 1.68
C PRO A 163 6.47 12.16 1.21
N ARG A 164 6.46 13.35 1.80
CA ARG A 164 7.47 14.36 1.51
C ARG A 164 8.79 13.74 1.95
N GLN A 165 9.62 13.32 0.99
CA GLN A 165 10.95 12.83 1.29
C GLN A 165 11.65 13.93 2.07
N ALA A 166 11.99 13.65 3.33
CA ALA A 166 12.83 14.56 4.08
C ALA A 166 14.11 14.74 3.25
N LEU A 167 14.56 15.99 3.09
CA LEU A 167 15.86 16.24 2.47
C LEU A 167 16.88 15.36 3.19
N PRO A 168 17.65 14.53 2.47
CA PRO A 168 18.63 13.65 3.07
C PRO A 168 19.54 14.46 3.99
N THR A 169 19.61 14.06 5.26
CA THR A 169 20.58 14.65 6.19
C THR A 169 21.99 14.26 5.72
N GLN A 170 23.00 15.09 6.00
CA GLN A 170 24.38 14.81 5.59
C GLN A 170 24.85 13.41 6.02
N GLU A 171 24.51 13.01 7.25
CA GLU A 171 24.78 11.67 7.79
C GLU A 171 24.16 10.54 6.93
N HIS A 172 22.98 10.76 6.36
CA HIS A 172 22.34 9.80 5.47
C HIS A 172 23.10 9.67 4.14
N LEU A 173 23.59 10.78 3.60
CA LEU A 173 24.43 10.77 2.41
C LEU A 173 25.74 10.05 2.67
N ASP A 174 26.40 10.35 3.80
CA ASP A 174 27.67 9.73 4.18
C ASP A 174 27.53 8.21 4.35
N ASN A 175 26.42 7.75 4.94
CA ASN A 175 26.10 6.32 5.04
C ASN A 175 25.90 5.67 3.67
N ILE A 176 25.21 6.34 2.73
CA ILE A 176 25.04 5.85 1.36
C ILE A 176 26.38 5.76 0.64
N TYR A 177 27.21 6.80 0.73
CA TYR A 177 28.55 6.79 0.15
C TYR A 177 29.43 5.69 0.74
N HIS A 178 29.35 5.46 2.05
CA HIS A 178 30.05 4.35 2.70
C HIS A 178 29.60 2.98 2.15
N MET A 179 28.29 2.76 2.02
CA MET A 179 27.76 1.52 1.46
C MET A 179 28.20 1.32 0.00
N LEU A 180 28.14 2.37 -0.82
CA LEU A 180 28.62 2.33 -2.21
C LEU A 180 30.09 1.93 -2.27
N ASN A 181 30.95 2.59 -1.51
CA ASN A 181 32.38 2.26 -1.47
C ASN A 181 32.64 0.83 -0.99
N THR A 182 31.83 0.32 -0.06
CA THR A 182 31.94 -1.06 0.43
C THR A 182 31.56 -2.07 -0.66
N LEU A 183 30.49 -1.78 -1.42
CA LEU A 183 30.06 -2.62 -2.54
C LEU A 183 31.06 -2.59 -3.69
N THR A 184 31.61 -1.42 -4.03
CA THR A 184 32.63 -1.28 -5.06
C THR A 184 33.85 -2.15 -4.75
N LYS A 185 34.36 -2.08 -3.50
CA LYS A 185 35.48 -2.93 -3.07
C LYS A 185 35.16 -4.42 -3.17
N ARG A 186 33.93 -4.83 -2.81
CA ARG A 186 33.50 -6.22 -2.92
C ARG A 186 33.44 -6.69 -4.38
N LEU A 187 32.97 -5.83 -5.29
CA LEU A 187 32.96 -6.13 -6.71
C LEU A 187 34.38 -6.29 -7.26
N GLU A 188 35.30 -5.37 -6.95
CA GLU A 188 36.71 -5.47 -7.35
C GLU A 188 37.36 -6.76 -6.85
N THR A 189 37.06 -7.17 -5.61
CA THR A 189 37.57 -8.45 -5.07
C THR A 189 37.00 -9.66 -5.81
N LEU A 190 35.70 -9.67 -6.10
CA LEU A 190 35.06 -10.77 -6.83
C LEU A 190 35.56 -10.85 -8.27
N GLU A 191 35.74 -9.72 -8.94
CA GLU A 191 36.33 -9.65 -10.28
C GLU A 191 37.76 -10.21 -10.30
N SER A 192 38.56 -9.87 -9.28
CA SER A 192 39.93 -10.39 -9.14
C SER A 192 39.94 -11.90 -8.88
N GLU A 193 39.07 -12.39 -8.00
CA GLU A 193 38.93 -13.82 -7.72
C GLU A 193 38.44 -14.61 -8.93
N ASN A 194 37.52 -14.06 -9.72
CA ASN A 194 37.05 -14.65 -10.97
C ASN A 194 38.19 -14.77 -11.98
N LEU A 195 38.99 -13.71 -12.14
CA LEU A 195 40.13 -13.72 -13.06
C LEU A 195 41.17 -14.77 -12.65
N GLU A 196 41.43 -14.92 -11.35
CA GLU A 196 42.35 -15.95 -10.84
C GLU A 196 41.80 -17.37 -11.01
N ARG A 197 40.48 -17.57 -10.91
CA ARG A 197 39.84 -18.85 -11.24
C ARG A 197 40.00 -19.19 -12.73
N GLU A 198 39.69 -18.25 -13.62
CA GLU A 198 39.87 -18.45 -15.06
C GLU A 198 41.33 -18.74 -15.45
N LYS A 199 42.31 -18.10 -14.81
CA LYS A 199 43.73 -18.36 -15.05
C LYS A 199 44.15 -19.77 -14.62
N LYS A 200 43.51 -20.37 -13.62
CA LYS A 200 43.80 -21.74 -13.16
C LYS A 200 43.10 -22.80 -14.01
N GLU A 201 41.90 -22.50 -14.49
CA GLU A 201 41.10 -23.41 -15.32
C GLU A 201 41.68 -23.60 -16.73
N ARG A 202 42.26 -22.54 -17.33
CA ARG A 202 42.92 -22.61 -18.66
C ARG A 202 44.05 -23.66 -18.76
N PRO A 203 45.11 -23.62 -17.94
CA PRO A 203 46.19 -24.60 -18.01
C PRO A 203 45.75 -26.01 -17.63
N GLN A 204 44.73 -26.16 -16.77
CA GLN A 204 44.16 -27.46 -16.44
C GLN A 204 43.41 -28.07 -17.64
N ALA A 205 42.70 -27.25 -18.42
CA ALA A 205 42.06 -27.70 -19.65
C ALA A 205 43.09 -28.07 -20.73
N ASP A 206 44.16 -27.28 -20.87
CA ASP A 206 45.24 -27.54 -21.83
C ASP A 206 46.02 -28.83 -21.48
N GLU A 207 46.31 -29.08 -20.19
CA GLU A 207 46.97 -30.31 -19.73
C GLU A 207 46.10 -31.56 -19.98
N ILE A 208 44.77 -31.45 -19.81
CA ILE A 208 43.83 -32.54 -20.11
C ILE A 208 43.79 -32.84 -21.62
N ILE A 209 43.85 -31.80 -22.47
CA ILE A 209 43.87 -31.96 -23.93
C ILE A 209 45.17 -32.66 -24.37
N GLU A 210 46.33 -32.23 -23.87
CA GLU A 210 47.63 -32.81 -24.20
C GLU A 210 47.75 -34.28 -23.75
N ARG A 211 47.23 -34.61 -22.56
CA ARG A 211 47.21 -36.00 -22.06
C ARG A 211 46.31 -36.90 -22.92
N HIS A 212 45.16 -36.40 -23.35
CA HIS A 212 44.26 -37.15 -24.22
C HIS A 212 44.80 -37.31 -25.66
N GLU A 213 45.53 -36.32 -26.18
CA GLU A 213 46.20 -36.44 -27.48
C GLU A 213 47.34 -37.46 -27.46
N SER A 214 48.16 -37.46 -26.40
CA SER A 214 49.23 -38.43 -26.22
C SER A 214 48.72 -39.87 -26.04
N GLU A 215 47.64 -40.07 -25.29
CA GLU A 215 46.96 -41.37 -25.18
C GLU A 215 46.45 -41.88 -26.54
N LYS A 216 45.81 -41.01 -27.34
CA LYS A 216 45.38 -41.35 -28.70
C LYS A 216 46.54 -41.68 -29.65
N MET A 217 47.71 -41.06 -29.48
CA MET A 217 48.89 -41.37 -30.28
C MET A 217 49.47 -42.74 -29.93
N VAL A 218 49.47 -43.11 -28.65
CA VAL A 218 49.92 -44.43 -28.18
C VAL A 218 48.98 -45.53 -28.69
N GLU A 219 47.66 -45.32 -28.61
CA GLU A 219 46.66 -46.27 -29.09
C GLU A 219 46.78 -46.53 -30.61
N ARG A 220 47.08 -45.47 -31.39
CA ARG A 220 47.35 -45.56 -32.84
C ARG A 220 48.66 -46.27 -33.20
N GLN A 221 49.65 -46.27 -32.31
CA GLN A 221 50.91 -46.97 -32.52
C GLN A 221 50.74 -48.46 -32.23
N GLN A 222 50.01 -48.81 -31.17
CA GLN A 222 49.69 -50.19 -30.82
C GLN A 222 48.84 -50.89 -31.88
N THR A 223 47.83 -50.21 -32.44
CA THR A 223 47.01 -50.77 -33.55
C THR A 223 47.82 -51.03 -34.83
N LYS A 224 48.80 -50.18 -35.17
CA LYS A 224 49.70 -50.36 -36.33
C LYS A 224 50.76 -51.44 -36.14
N GLU A 225 51.01 -51.85 -34.90
CA GLU A 225 51.93 -52.94 -34.56
C GLU A 225 51.18 -54.29 -34.63
N VAL A 226 49.91 -54.31 -34.22
CA VAL A 226 49.02 -55.48 -34.36
C VAL A 226 48.66 -55.78 -35.82
N GLU A 227 48.48 -54.77 -36.68
CA GLU A 227 48.23 -54.97 -38.13
C GLU A 227 49.47 -55.40 -38.94
N ARG A 228 50.66 -55.41 -38.33
CA ARG A 228 51.92 -55.79 -38.99
C ARG A 228 52.39 -57.22 -38.72
N MET A 229 51.65 -57.98 -37.91
CA MET A 229 51.79 -59.43 -37.70
C MET A 229 50.81 -60.21 -38.56
#